data_AF-A0A6V3PJ30-F1
#
_entry.id   AF-A0A6V3PJ30-F1
#
_cell.length_a   1.000
_cell.length_b   1.000
_cell.length_c   1.000
_cell.angle_alpha   90.00
_cell.angle_beta   90.00
_cell.angle_gamma   90.00
#
_symmetry.space_group_name_H-M   'P 1'
#
loop_
_entity.id
_entity.type
_entity.pdbx_description
1 polymer ?
#
loop_
_entity_poly.entity_id
_entity_poly.type
_entity_poly.pdbx_seq_one_letter_code
_entity_poly.pdbx_strand_id
1 'polypeptide(L)'
;MTFFPGPKEGKSLGTVNEVIKKEATKAATEYLQRLGKLCNQLGYEPELKLLLARPMISEKQAILAYTEKSKPDVLVVGSRGMGAFGRMFLGSTSDYLVHNCKSAVMVVRDKDIETLDNTNKEASAPASIS
;
A
#
# COMPACT_ATOMS: atom_id res chain seq x y z
N MET A 1 26.38 30.74 -39.77
CA MET A 1 26.16 29.29 -39.63
C MET A 1 26.63 28.90 -38.24
N THR A 2 25.76 28.98 -37.23
CA THR A 2 26.10 28.76 -35.83
C THR A 2 25.75 27.34 -35.43
N PHE A 3 26.79 26.57 -35.14
CA PHE A 3 26.73 25.18 -34.68
C PHE A 3 26.42 25.18 -33.18
N PHE A 4 25.24 24.71 -32.78
CA PHE A 4 24.93 24.44 -31.38
C PHE A 4 25.40 23.02 -31.04
N PRO A 5 26.30 22.82 -30.04
CA PRO A 5 26.62 21.47 -29.58
C PRO A 5 25.38 20.87 -28.91
N GLY A 6 24.90 19.76 -29.48
CA GLY A 6 23.76 19.02 -28.93
C GLY A 6 24.03 18.46 -27.53
N PRO A 7 22.98 18.06 -26.80
CA PRO A 7 23.10 17.55 -25.44
C PRO A 7 24.05 16.36 -25.39
N LYS A 8 25.04 16.40 -24.48
CA LYS A 8 25.96 15.28 -24.24
C LYS A 8 25.17 14.05 -23.79
N GLU A 9 25.48 12.91 -24.39
CA GLU A 9 24.85 11.59 -24.19
C GLU A 9 24.39 11.37 -22.74
N GLY A 10 23.09 11.51 -22.52
CA GLY A 10 22.44 11.10 -21.29
C GLY A 10 22.43 9.58 -21.19
N LYS A 11 22.54 9.05 -19.96
CA LYS A 11 22.42 7.63 -19.67
C LYS A 11 21.16 7.07 -20.33
N SER A 12 21.29 5.97 -21.09
CA SER A 12 20.21 5.26 -21.78
C SER A 12 18.95 5.15 -20.92
N LEU A 13 17.80 5.54 -21.49
CA LEU A 13 16.46 5.41 -20.89
C LEU A 13 16.17 4.00 -20.36
N GLY A 14 16.83 2.96 -20.91
CA GLY A 14 16.73 1.58 -20.42
C GLY A 14 17.38 1.37 -19.05
N THR A 15 18.54 1.98 -18.80
CA THR A 15 19.28 1.86 -17.54
C THR A 15 18.58 2.60 -16.41
N VAL A 16 17.96 3.75 -16.72
CA VAL A 16 17.19 4.52 -15.74
C VAL A 16 15.95 3.75 -15.27
N ASN A 17 15.23 3.07 -16.18
CA ASN A 17 14.10 2.21 -15.82
C ASN A 17 14.52 0.98 -14.98
N GLU A 18 15.65 0.37 -15.27
CA GLU A 18 16.21 -0.76 -14.50
C GLU A 18 16.62 -0.36 -13.08
N VAL A 19 17.32 0.78 -12.94
CA VAL A 19 17.78 1.28 -11.64
C VAL A 19 16.61 1.74 -10.77
N ILE A 20 15.63 2.46 -11.35
CA ILE A 20 14.42 2.86 -10.63
C ILE A 20 13.62 1.63 -10.18
N LYS A 21 13.48 0.61 -11.04
CA LYS A 21 12.83 -0.65 -10.66
C LYS A 21 13.58 -1.35 -9.52
N LYS A 22 14.91 -1.42 -9.58
CA LYS A 22 15.73 -2.10 -8.58
C LYS A 22 15.63 -1.42 -7.21
N GLU A 23 15.72 -0.09 -7.18
CA GLU A 23 15.65 0.68 -5.93
C GLU A 23 14.23 0.64 -5.32
N ALA A 24 13.21 0.82 -6.16
CA ALA A 24 11.81 0.71 -5.71
C ALA A 24 11.48 -0.70 -5.20
N THR A 25 11.98 -1.75 -5.86
CA THR A 25 11.79 -3.14 -5.43
C THR A 25 12.50 -3.41 -4.11
N LYS A 26 13.70 -2.87 -3.91
CA LYS A 26 14.44 -3.02 -2.65
C LYS A 26 13.68 -2.39 -1.49
N ALA A 27 13.26 -1.13 -1.62
CA ALA A 27 12.48 -0.45 -0.60
C ALA A 27 11.16 -1.17 -0.29
N ALA A 28 10.45 -1.64 -1.33
CA ALA A 28 9.20 -2.40 -1.16
C ALA A 28 9.44 -3.75 -0.45
N THR A 29 10.53 -4.44 -0.78
CA THR A 29 10.88 -5.72 -0.15
C THR A 29 11.24 -5.56 1.32
N GLU A 30 12.04 -4.54 1.65
CA GLU A 30 12.36 -4.22 3.05
C GLU A 30 11.10 -3.89 3.86
N TYR A 31 10.17 -3.14 3.26
CA TYR A 31 8.89 -2.83 3.89
C TYR A 31 8.06 -4.10 4.14
N LEU A 32 7.92 -4.98 3.14
CA LEU A 32 7.22 -6.26 3.29
C LEU A 32 7.85 -7.13 4.38
N GLN A 33 9.18 -7.19 4.47
CA GLN A 33 9.87 -7.95 5.51
C GLN A 33 9.58 -7.40 6.91
N ARG A 34 9.48 -6.09 7.08
CA ARG A 34 9.08 -5.48 8.36
C ARG A 34 7.66 -5.87 8.75
N LEU A 35 6.73 -5.84 7.79
CA LEU A 35 5.35 -6.28 8.03
C LEU A 35 5.28 -7.76 8.39
N GLY A 36 6.02 -8.61 7.69
CA GLY A 36 6.11 -10.04 7.99
C GLY A 36 6.53 -10.32 9.44
N LYS A 37 7.57 -9.61 9.90
CA LYS A 37 8.04 -9.72 11.29
C LYS A 37 6.96 -9.31 12.29
N LEU A 38 6.26 -8.20 12.03
CA LEU A 38 5.20 -7.72 12.92
C LEU A 38 4.03 -8.72 12.98
N CYS A 39 3.58 -9.25 11.85
CA CYS A 39 2.52 -10.25 11.82
C CYS A 39 2.93 -11.53 12.58
N ASN A 40 4.18 -12.00 12.39
CA ASN A 40 4.69 -13.16 13.10
C ASN A 40 4.72 -12.93 14.62
N GLN A 41 5.10 -11.72 15.07
CA GLN A 41 5.07 -11.36 16.49
C GLN A 41 3.66 -11.36 17.08
N LEU A 42 2.65 -11.10 16.25
CA LEU A 42 1.24 -11.16 16.61
C LEU A 42 0.65 -12.58 16.46
N GLY A 43 1.46 -13.58 16.06
CA GLY A 43 1.04 -14.97 15.91
C GLY A 43 0.38 -15.30 14.57
N TYR A 44 0.49 -14.43 13.57
CA TYR A 44 0.00 -14.67 12.21
C TYR A 44 1.14 -15.01 11.26
N GLU A 45 0.94 -15.96 10.34
CA GLU A 45 1.90 -16.28 9.27
C GLU A 45 1.43 -15.66 7.94
N PRO A 46 1.88 -14.44 7.57
CA PRO A 46 1.40 -13.77 6.38
C PRO A 46 2.09 -14.28 5.11
N GLU A 47 1.33 -14.40 4.02
CA GLU A 47 1.90 -14.54 2.68
C GLU A 47 2.22 -13.15 2.11
N LEU A 48 3.51 -12.83 1.97
CA LEU A 48 3.97 -11.54 1.46
C LEU A 48 4.17 -11.60 -0.07
N LYS A 49 3.50 -10.72 -0.81
CA LYS A 49 3.62 -10.62 -2.27
C LYS A 49 3.85 -9.20 -2.73
N LEU A 50 4.81 -9.02 -3.63
CA LEU A 50 5.04 -7.75 -4.34
C LEU A 50 4.42 -7.83 -5.73
N LEU A 51 3.46 -6.96 -6.01
CA LEU A 51 2.82 -6.86 -7.33
C LEU A 51 3.48 -5.73 -8.13
N LEU A 52 4.21 -6.09 -9.19
CA LEU A 52 4.76 -5.13 -10.13
C LEU A 52 3.79 -4.94 -11.28
N ALA A 53 3.17 -3.76 -11.35
CA ALA A 53 2.26 -3.43 -12.44
C ALA A 53 3.03 -3.31 -13.77
N ARG A 54 2.41 -3.81 -14.85
CA ARG A 54 2.93 -3.58 -16.22
C ARG A 54 2.76 -2.09 -16.57
N PRO A 55 3.63 -1.50 -17.41
CA PRO A 55 3.63 -0.06 -17.69
C PRO A 55 2.33 0.51 -18.28
N MET A 56 1.40 -0.33 -18.76
CA MET A 56 0.07 0.08 -19.24
C MET A 56 -1.07 -0.16 -18.25
N ILE A 57 -0.79 -0.67 -17.05
CA ILE A 57 -1.80 -1.02 -16.05
C ILE A 57 -1.59 -0.15 -14.81
N SER A 58 -2.66 0.48 -14.35
CA SER A 58 -2.63 1.23 -13.08
C SER A 58 -2.54 0.28 -11.88
N GLU A 59 -1.96 0.75 -10.77
CA GLU A 59 -1.81 -0.01 -9.53
C GLU A 59 -3.15 -0.60 -9.03
N LYS A 60 -4.22 0.18 -9.12
CA LYS A 60 -5.58 -0.23 -8.75
C LYS A 60 -6.12 -1.38 -9.62
N GLN A 61 -5.81 -1.39 -10.92
CA GLN A 61 -6.17 -2.49 -11.81
C GLN A 61 -5.34 -3.75 -11.53
N ALA A 62 -4.06 -3.60 -11.18
CA ALA A 62 -3.22 -4.73 -10.78
C ALA A 62 -3.73 -5.39 -9.49
N ILE A 63 -4.12 -4.59 -8.50
CA ILE A 63 -4.76 -5.09 -7.27
C ILE A 63 -6.07 -5.81 -7.61
N LEU A 64 -6.92 -5.20 -8.45
CA LEU A 64 -8.19 -5.81 -8.84
C LEU A 64 -7.99 -7.18 -9.51
N ALA A 65 -7.10 -7.25 -10.51
CA ALA A 65 -6.78 -8.50 -11.21
C ALA A 65 -6.21 -9.56 -10.26
N TYR A 66 -5.42 -9.17 -9.26
CA TYR A 66 -4.94 -10.09 -8.24
C TYR A 66 -6.09 -10.61 -7.37
N THR A 67 -6.98 -9.74 -6.90
CA THR A 67 -8.14 -10.14 -6.06
C THR A 67 -9.11 -11.05 -6.79
N GLU A 68 -9.30 -10.88 -8.11
CA GLU A 68 -10.13 -11.80 -8.90
C GLU A 68 -9.54 -13.21 -8.96
N LYS A 69 -8.20 -13.31 -8.94
CA LYS A 69 -7.48 -14.59 -8.97
C LYS A 69 -7.40 -15.23 -7.58
N SER A 70 -7.08 -14.46 -6.55
CA SER A 70 -6.87 -14.96 -5.19
C SER A 70 -8.18 -15.14 -4.40
N LYS A 71 -9.25 -14.43 -4.81
CA LYS A 71 -10.59 -14.48 -4.20
C LYS A 71 -10.55 -14.36 -2.67
N PRO A 72 -9.97 -13.28 -2.11
CA PRO A 72 -9.96 -13.10 -0.67
C PRO A 72 -11.39 -12.89 -0.15
N ASP A 73 -11.67 -13.31 1.08
CA ASP A 73 -12.95 -13.02 1.73
C ASP A 73 -13.12 -11.51 1.95
N VAL A 74 -12.03 -10.84 2.38
CA VAL A 74 -11.98 -9.40 2.60
C VAL A 74 -10.68 -8.82 2.05
N LEU A 75 -10.80 -7.75 1.27
CA LEU A 75 -9.71 -6.88 0.85
C LEU A 75 -9.62 -5.68 1.81
N VAL A 76 -8.56 -5.64 2.62
CA VAL A 76 -8.29 -4.50 3.50
C VAL A 76 -7.36 -3.51 2.80
N VAL A 77 -7.75 -2.24 2.75
CA VAL A 77 -6.94 -1.16 2.18
C VAL A 77 -6.89 0.04 3.11
N GLY A 78 -5.76 0.75 3.10
CA GLY A 78 -5.67 2.05 3.77
C GLY A 78 -6.51 3.10 3.06
N SER A 79 -6.90 4.14 3.78
CA SER A 79 -7.67 5.25 3.21
C SER A 79 -6.82 6.27 2.44
N ARG A 80 -5.49 6.28 2.62
CA ARG A 80 -4.55 7.26 2.05
C ARG A 80 -3.19 6.62 1.73
N GLY A 81 -2.53 7.11 0.68
CA GLY A 81 -1.09 6.88 0.48
C GLY A 81 -0.27 7.70 1.48
N MET A 82 1.04 7.44 1.59
CA MET A 82 2.00 8.07 2.51
C MET A 82 2.22 9.60 2.29
N GLY A 83 1.19 10.38 1.96
CA GLY A 83 1.26 11.80 1.62
C GLY A 83 0.14 12.64 2.27
N ALA A 84 0.54 13.78 2.83
CA ALA A 84 -0.25 14.69 3.64
C ALA A 84 -1.24 15.56 2.82
N PHE A 85 -2.30 14.95 2.24
CA PHE A 85 -3.43 15.71 1.71
C PHE A 85 -4.68 15.54 2.58
N GLY A 86 -5.11 16.69 3.09
CA GLY A 86 -5.99 16.86 4.23
C GLY A 86 -7.37 16.24 4.11
N ARG A 87 -7.91 15.92 5.30
CA ARG A 87 -9.32 15.95 5.70
C ARG A 87 -10.32 15.45 4.63
N MET A 88 -10.81 14.22 4.85
CA MET A 88 -12.15 13.72 4.46
C MET A 88 -12.33 12.96 3.14
N PHE A 89 -11.36 12.90 2.22
CA PHE A 89 -11.52 12.11 0.97
C PHE A 89 -10.92 10.70 1.04
N LEU A 90 -11.61 9.74 0.39
CA LEU A 90 -11.14 8.38 0.11
C LEU A 90 -10.01 8.45 -0.92
N GLY A 91 -8.90 7.73 -0.70
CA GLY A 91 -7.81 7.67 -1.68
C GLY A 91 -8.29 7.11 -3.02
N SER A 92 -7.70 7.56 -4.14
CA SER A 92 -8.10 7.16 -5.50
C SER A 92 -8.07 5.64 -5.73
N THR A 93 -7.14 4.93 -5.10
CA THR A 93 -7.06 3.47 -5.14
C THR A 93 -8.21 2.83 -4.37
N SER A 94 -8.47 3.28 -3.14
CA SER A 94 -9.50 2.71 -2.27
C SER A 94 -10.90 2.98 -2.84
N ASP A 95 -11.14 4.18 -3.36
CA ASP A 95 -12.38 4.54 -4.07
C ASP A 95 -12.62 3.64 -5.28
N TYR A 96 -11.60 3.45 -6.12
CA TYR A 96 -11.71 2.56 -7.26
C TYR A 96 -12.01 1.11 -6.85
N LEU A 97 -11.35 0.60 -5.80
CA LEU A 97 -11.52 -0.79 -5.36
C LEU A 97 -12.89 -1.04 -4.74
N VAL A 98 -13.42 -0.09 -3.95
CA VAL A 98 -14.77 -0.21 -3.37
C VAL A 98 -15.84 -0.38 -4.44
N HIS A 99 -15.70 0.29 -5.58
CA HIS A 99 -16.70 0.22 -6.66
C HIS A 99 -16.51 -0.96 -7.62
N ASN A 100 -15.31 -1.55 -7.69
CA ASN A 100 -14.98 -2.53 -8.75
C ASN A 100 -14.59 -3.91 -8.22
N CYS A 101 -14.21 -4.05 -6.95
CA CYS A 101 -13.82 -5.34 -6.38
C CYS A 101 -15.04 -6.24 -6.16
N LYS A 102 -14.89 -7.53 -6.51
CA LYS A 102 -15.92 -8.56 -6.25
C LYS A 102 -15.92 -9.03 -4.79
N SER A 103 -14.76 -8.98 -4.13
CA SER A 103 -14.62 -9.30 -2.71
C SER A 103 -15.07 -8.13 -1.84
N ALA A 104 -15.43 -8.40 -0.59
CA ALA A 104 -15.74 -7.34 0.38
C ALA A 104 -14.51 -6.44 0.58
N VAL A 105 -14.70 -5.12 0.60
CA VAL A 105 -13.61 -4.14 0.76
C VAL A 105 -13.76 -3.42 2.10
N MET A 106 -12.73 -3.50 2.95
CA MET A 106 -12.63 -2.78 4.20
C MET A 106 -11.61 -1.65 4.07
N VAL A 107 -12.06 -0.41 4.29
CA VAL A 107 -11.17 0.76 4.27
C VAL A 107 -10.85 1.20 5.68
N VAL A 108 -9.57 1.21 6.03
CA VAL A 108 -9.09 1.65 7.35
C VAL A 108 -8.62 3.11 7.29
N ARG A 109 -9.15 3.97 8.15
CA ARG A 109 -8.74 5.38 8.28
C ARG A 109 -7.95 5.58 9.57
N ASP A 110 -7.01 6.52 9.57
CA ASP A 110 -6.13 6.78 10.72
C ASP A 110 -6.91 7.11 12.02
N LYS A 111 -8.03 7.83 11.90
CA LYS A 111 -8.92 8.11 13.04
C LYS A 111 -9.53 6.85 13.66
N ASP A 112 -9.78 5.82 12.85
CA ASP A 112 -10.33 4.56 13.32
C ASP A 112 -9.25 3.79 14.15
N ILE A 113 -7.96 3.98 13.84
CA ILE A 113 -6.83 3.37 14.57
C ILE A 113 -6.62 4.05 15.93
N GLU A 114 -6.66 5.39 16.00
CA GLU A 114 -6.56 6.14 17.27
C GLU A 114 -7.69 5.77 18.26
N THR A 115 -8.86 5.40 17.76
CA THR A 115 -10.02 5.05 18.60
C THR A 115 -9.89 3.65 19.22
N LEU A 116 -9.21 2.72 18.55
CA LEU A 116 -8.95 1.35 19.03
C LEU A 116 -7.87 1.32 20.13
N ASP A 117 -6.86 2.19 20.04
CA ASP A 117 -5.84 2.33 21.08
C ASP A 117 -6.41 2.92 22.38
N ASN A 118 -7.42 3.79 22.28
CA ASN A 118 -8.04 4.43 23.44
C ASN A 118 -9.05 3.52 24.15
N THR A 119 -9.82 2.72 23.42
CA THR A 119 -10.76 1.75 24.02
C THR A 119 -10.05 0.57 24.69
N ASN A 120 -8.89 0.13 24.19
CA ASN A 120 -8.06 -0.88 24.86
C ASN A 120 -7.42 -0.39 26.18
N LYS A 121 -7.33 0.92 26.43
CA LYS A 121 -6.87 1.47 27.72
C LYS A 121 -7.96 1.48 28.78
N GLU A 122 -9.21 1.77 28.41
CA GLU A 122 -10.34 1.82 29.36
C GLU A 122 -10.77 0.44 29.87
N ALA A 123 -10.55 -0.62 29.09
CA ALA A 123 -10.83 -2.01 29.50
C ALA A 123 -9.87 -2.56 30.58
N SER A 124 -8.87 -1.79 31.03
CA SER A 124 -7.89 -2.21 32.06
C SER A 124 -8.14 -1.62 33.47
N ALA A 125 -9.16 -0.78 33.65
CA ALA A 125 -9.57 -0.36 34.99
C ALA A 125 -10.36 -1.51 35.65
N PRO A 126 -9.92 -2.07 36.81
CA PRO A 126 -10.67 -3.13 37.46
C PRO A 126 -12.06 -2.61 37.84
N ALA A 127 -13.09 -3.33 37.40
CA ALA A 127 -14.46 -3.12 37.85
C ALA A 127 -14.47 -3.13 39.37
N SER A 128 -14.65 -1.95 39.96
CA SER A 128 -14.88 -1.81 41.39
C SER A 128 -16.29 -2.33 41.66
N ILE A 129 -16.35 -3.60 42.10
CA ILE A 129 -17.56 -4.17 42.69
C ILE A 129 -17.76 -3.46 44.03
N SER A 130 -18.91 -2.80 44.20
CA SER A 130 -19.47 -2.44 45.51
C SER A 130 -20.78 -3.19 45.68
#